data_AF-A0A0G0TXT0-F1
#
_entry.id   AF-A0A0G0TXT0-F1
#
_cell.length_a   1.000
_cell.length_b   1.000
_cell.length_c   1.000
_cell.angle_alpha   90.00
_cell.angle_beta   90.00
_cell.angle_gamma   90.00
#
_symmetry.space_group_name_H-M   'P 1'
#
loop_
_entity.id
_entity.type
_entity.pdbx_description
1 polymer ?
#
loop_
_entity_poly.entity_id
_entity_poly.type
_entity_poly.pdbx_seq_one_letter_code
_entity_poly.pdbx_strand_id
1 'polypeptide(L)'
;MYTILTSLKIIFRESFYRYVTFYTTLAFSYLSYWLFYKTTTIQTFLQNMKSGDFGSYSVLYGITYIATSILIILLSGVSVATALWLYRHSRLSQTKNISANFGGLLAAAFSMGCPVCGAFLLSAIGVAGGLAVFPLQGLELKFLSLILLIGSLLYGISKVKAAIHCKECNDISHNLKSSVAKQGAQKRFVILPLQNIFVFSLAGLFLVNQLLMSQVAATMGMTSNKGFVAKLLGIQTKSTYTIIAPKINPDGKTTSLFEWPTITEVSANPNSGNALADAKVVMIATGKPFYAPDDVAFDDPINAQKKWGVFETSIKLSTEQETRYQKLISTMMTCSYCCGSANNVTMNKNCGCAHAKAVRGFYRFMITNFGDKYSDEQLVGESHRWYALWYPKGMLEDYLLATGNDSALPHESHGGAGSDGRHGIAR
;
A
#
# COMPACT_ATOMS: atom_id res chain seq x y z
N MET A 1 -11.23 34.67 -21.10
CA MET A 1 -12.40 33.76 -21.14
C MET A 1 -12.96 33.57 -22.55
N TYR A 2 -13.19 34.64 -23.33
CA TYR A 2 -13.72 34.57 -24.72
C TYR A 2 -12.96 33.62 -25.66
N THR A 3 -11.64 33.59 -25.57
CA THR A 3 -10.76 32.75 -26.40
C THR A 3 -10.84 31.24 -26.10
N ILE A 4 -11.15 30.86 -24.85
CA ILE A 4 -11.25 29.45 -24.42
C ILE A 4 -12.52 28.82 -24.98
N LEU A 5 -13.65 29.53 -24.88
CA LEU A 5 -14.94 29.09 -25.42
C LEU A 5 -14.89 28.88 -26.93
N THR A 6 -14.19 29.74 -27.67
CA THR A 6 -14.07 29.61 -29.14
C THR A 6 -13.31 28.34 -29.53
N SER A 7 -12.21 28.03 -28.85
CA SER A 7 -11.45 26.79 -29.09
C SER A 7 -12.24 25.54 -28.73
N LEU A 8 -12.96 25.54 -27.60
CA LEU A 8 -13.81 24.42 -27.21
C LEU A 8 -14.98 24.20 -28.18
N LYS A 9 -15.61 25.27 -28.68
CA LYS A 9 -16.65 25.18 -29.72
C LYS A 9 -16.15 24.53 -31.00
N ILE A 10 -14.87 24.74 -31.36
CA ILE A 10 -14.26 24.12 -32.54
C ILE A 10 -14.05 22.63 -32.33
N ILE A 11 -13.53 22.22 -31.16
CA ILE A 11 -13.36 20.80 -30.80
C ILE A 11 -14.72 20.09 -30.79
N PHE A 12 -15.73 20.69 -30.17
CA PHE A 12 -17.07 20.09 -30.03
C PHE A 12 -17.99 20.26 -31.24
N ARG A 13 -17.49 20.86 -32.33
CA ARG A 13 -18.24 20.97 -33.58
C ARG A 13 -18.55 19.58 -34.15
N GLU A 14 -17.59 18.66 -34.09
CA GLU A 14 -17.82 17.27 -34.51
C GLU A 14 -18.53 16.49 -33.41
N SER A 15 -19.53 15.69 -33.78
CA SER A 15 -20.27 14.81 -32.86
C SER A 15 -19.37 13.77 -32.20
N PHE A 16 -18.30 13.35 -32.88
CA PHE A 16 -17.32 12.41 -32.36
C PHE A 16 -16.72 12.85 -31.01
N TYR A 17 -16.20 14.08 -30.91
CA TYR A 17 -15.57 14.56 -29.66
C TYR A 17 -16.59 14.83 -28.53
N ARG A 18 -17.85 15.09 -28.89
CA ARG A 18 -18.96 15.15 -27.92
C ARG A 18 -19.24 13.77 -27.31
N TYR A 19 -19.31 12.72 -28.13
CA TYR A 19 -19.46 11.35 -27.65
C TYR A 19 -18.26 10.90 -26.81
N VAL A 20 -17.03 11.19 -27.26
CA VAL A 20 -15.81 10.91 -26.49
C VAL A 20 -15.90 11.55 -25.10
N THR A 21 -16.27 12.83 -25.01
CA THR A 21 -16.41 13.53 -23.72
C THR A 21 -17.48 12.87 -22.84
N PHE A 22 -18.63 12.54 -23.40
CA PHE A 22 -19.72 11.90 -22.67
C PHE A 22 -19.30 10.53 -22.10
N TYR A 23 -18.76 9.63 -22.93
CA TYR A 23 -18.38 8.28 -22.51
C TYR A 23 -17.19 8.28 -21.55
N THR A 24 -16.21 9.17 -21.75
CA THR A 24 -15.08 9.31 -20.81
C THR A 24 -15.54 9.85 -19.46
N THR A 25 -16.41 10.86 -19.44
CA THR A 25 -17.03 11.36 -18.20
C THR A 25 -17.79 10.24 -17.49
N LEU A 26 -18.57 9.44 -18.21
CA LEU A 26 -19.30 8.31 -17.64
C LEU A 26 -18.37 7.23 -17.08
N ALA A 27 -17.30 6.91 -17.80
CA ALA A 27 -16.29 5.96 -17.34
C ALA A 27 -15.58 6.44 -16.07
N PHE A 28 -15.18 7.71 -16.00
CA PHE A 28 -14.57 8.31 -14.81
C PHE A 28 -15.55 8.43 -13.64
N SER A 29 -16.82 8.73 -13.89
CA SER A 29 -17.89 8.67 -12.88
C SER A 29 -18.05 7.27 -12.31
N TYR A 30 -18.14 6.24 -13.16
CA TYR A 30 -18.27 4.85 -12.73
C TYR A 30 -17.05 4.41 -11.92
N LEU A 31 -15.84 4.69 -12.40
CA LEU A 31 -14.61 4.38 -11.69
C LEU A 31 -14.55 5.07 -10.32
N SER A 32 -14.92 6.35 -10.26
CA SER A 32 -14.97 7.11 -9.00
C SER A 32 -15.99 6.53 -8.02
N TYR A 33 -17.18 6.17 -8.50
CA TYR A 33 -18.22 5.52 -7.70
C TYR A 33 -17.78 4.14 -7.18
N TRP A 34 -17.19 3.32 -8.06
CA TRP A 34 -16.71 1.98 -7.71
C TRP A 34 -15.60 2.03 -6.66
N LEU A 35 -14.61 2.93 -6.83
CA LEU A 35 -13.53 3.14 -5.86
C LEU A 35 -14.06 3.66 -4.52
N PHE A 36 -15.02 4.59 -4.56
CA PHE A 36 -15.68 5.09 -3.36
C PHE A 36 -16.38 3.96 -2.59
N TYR A 37 -17.15 3.10 -3.27
CA TYR A 37 -17.87 2.00 -2.64
C TYR A 37 -16.95 0.93 -2.01
N LYS A 38 -15.73 0.77 -2.50
CA LYS A 38 -14.74 -0.15 -1.90
C LYS A 38 -14.18 0.32 -0.57
N THR A 39 -14.38 1.59 -0.24
CA THR A 39 -13.67 2.24 0.84
C THR A 39 -14.61 2.89 1.85
N THR A 40 -15.79 3.35 1.43
CA THR A 40 -16.86 3.85 2.32
C THR A 40 -18.23 3.80 1.63
N THR A 41 -19.31 4.02 2.39
CA THR A 41 -20.67 4.17 1.82
C THR A 41 -21.10 5.64 1.81
N ILE A 42 -22.07 5.98 0.96
CA ILE A 42 -22.60 7.36 0.88
C ILE A 42 -23.20 7.76 2.24
N GLN A 43 -23.89 6.82 2.90
CA GLN A 43 -24.51 7.03 4.20
C GLN A 43 -23.46 7.31 5.27
N THR A 44 -22.42 6.47 5.37
CA THR A 44 -21.32 6.65 6.31
C THR A 44 -20.57 7.97 6.05
N PHE A 45 -20.30 8.30 4.79
CA PHE A 45 -19.64 9.56 4.45
C PHE A 45 -20.47 10.79 4.85
N LEU A 46 -21.78 10.78 4.60
CA LEU A 46 -22.68 11.86 4.99
C LEU A 46 -22.87 11.95 6.50
N GLN A 47 -22.81 10.82 7.22
CA GLN A 47 -22.83 10.79 8.67
C GLN A 47 -21.55 11.41 9.24
N ASN A 48 -20.38 10.98 8.78
CA ASN A 48 -19.06 11.51 9.19
C ASN A 48 -18.93 13.02 8.92
N MET A 49 -19.54 13.49 7.83
CA MET A 49 -19.62 14.92 7.50
C MET A 49 -20.45 15.70 8.54
N LYS A 50 -21.54 15.13 9.05
CA LYS A 50 -22.45 15.75 10.02
C LYS A 50 -21.99 15.60 11.47
N SER A 51 -21.34 14.49 11.82
CA SER A 51 -20.89 14.16 13.18
C SER A 51 -19.62 14.91 13.60
N GLY A 52 -18.87 15.48 12.66
CA GLY A 52 -17.62 16.19 12.97
C GLY A 52 -16.36 15.33 12.84
N ASP A 53 -16.47 14.12 12.30
CA ASP A 53 -15.37 13.14 12.27
C ASP A 53 -14.21 13.55 11.34
N PHE A 54 -14.42 14.52 10.44
CA PHE A 54 -13.37 15.12 9.61
C PHE A 54 -12.72 16.37 10.24
N GLY A 55 -12.92 16.60 11.54
CA GLY A 55 -12.36 17.74 12.29
C GLY A 55 -13.26 18.98 12.31
N SER A 56 -12.73 20.10 12.79
CA SER A 56 -13.49 21.35 13.09
C SER A 56 -14.25 21.95 11.90
N TYR A 57 -13.90 21.57 10.67
CA TYR A 57 -14.54 22.02 9.42
C TYR A 57 -15.15 20.87 8.62
N SER A 58 -15.67 19.83 9.28
CA SER A 58 -16.11 18.58 8.64
C SER A 58 -17.09 18.74 7.49
N VAL A 59 -18.05 19.66 7.63
CA VAL A 59 -19.05 19.96 6.60
C VAL A 59 -18.40 20.63 5.39
N LEU A 60 -17.52 21.61 5.62
CA LEU A 60 -16.79 22.30 4.57
C LEU A 60 -15.85 21.34 3.81
N TYR A 61 -15.21 20.44 4.55
CA TYR A 61 -14.40 19.36 3.97
C TYR A 61 -15.23 18.46 3.04
N GLY A 62 -16.37 17.96 3.52
CA GLY A 62 -17.26 17.10 2.72
C GLY A 62 -17.81 17.77 1.47
N ILE A 63 -18.21 19.06 1.55
CA ILE A 63 -18.68 19.83 0.40
C ILE A 63 -17.54 20.04 -0.61
N THR A 64 -16.36 20.45 -0.14
CA THR A 64 -15.19 20.69 -1.00
C THR A 64 -14.77 19.40 -1.69
N TYR A 65 -14.85 18.27 -0.97
CA TYR A 65 -14.58 16.96 -1.51
C TYR A 65 -15.52 16.56 -2.66
N ILE A 66 -16.83 16.72 -2.47
CA ILE A 66 -17.84 16.42 -3.50
C ILE A 66 -17.65 17.34 -4.71
N ALA A 67 -17.51 18.65 -4.47
CA ALA A 67 -17.37 19.65 -5.52
C ALA A 67 -16.13 19.42 -6.40
N THR A 68 -14.97 19.17 -5.78
CA THR A 68 -13.72 18.88 -6.51
C THR A 68 -13.81 17.56 -7.28
N SER A 69 -14.50 16.54 -6.76
CA SER A 69 -14.72 15.26 -7.46
C SER A 69 -15.52 15.45 -8.75
N ILE A 70 -16.65 16.18 -8.67
CA ILE A 70 -17.49 16.47 -9.84
C ILE A 70 -16.68 17.25 -10.88
N LEU A 71 -15.91 18.24 -10.44
CA LEU A 71 -15.10 19.07 -11.34
C LEU A 71 -14.01 18.27 -12.05
N ILE A 72 -13.30 17.38 -11.34
CA ILE A 72 -12.28 16.50 -11.91
C ILE A 72 -12.89 15.56 -12.96
N ILE A 73 -14.05 14.97 -12.69
CA ILE A 73 -14.75 14.08 -13.63
C ILE A 73 -15.08 14.80 -14.94
N LEU A 74 -15.64 16.01 -14.84
CA LEU A 74 -15.99 16.83 -16.00
C LEU A 74 -14.75 17.27 -16.79
N LEU A 75 -13.72 17.76 -16.08
CA LEU A 75 -12.47 18.22 -16.71
C LEU A 75 -11.71 17.08 -17.38
N SER A 76 -11.76 15.87 -16.83
CA SER A 76 -11.11 14.70 -17.42
C SER A 76 -11.71 14.37 -18.79
N GLY A 77 -13.04 14.40 -18.91
CA GLY A 77 -13.71 14.16 -20.20
C GLY A 77 -13.34 15.18 -21.28
N VAL A 78 -13.35 16.47 -20.93
CA VAL A 78 -12.96 17.56 -21.85
C VAL A 78 -11.48 17.46 -22.22
N SER A 79 -10.62 17.08 -21.29
CA SER A 79 -9.18 16.93 -21.51
C SER A 79 -8.88 15.80 -22.48
N VAL A 80 -9.53 14.63 -22.33
CA VAL A 80 -9.39 13.50 -23.28
C VAL A 80 -9.83 13.90 -24.68
N ALA A 81 -10.98 14.58 -24.80
CA ALA A 81 -11.47 15.03 -26.09
C ALA A 81 -10.51 16.03 -26.77
N THR A 82 -9.95 16.97 -25.99
CA THR A 82 -8.97 17.95 -26.48
C THR A 82 -7.67 17.27 -26.94
N ALA A 83 -7.17 16.30 -26.17
CA ALA A 83 -5.97 15.54 -26.51
C ALA A 83 -6.17 14.70 -27.78
N LEU A 84 -7.31 14.02 -27.91
CA LEU A 84 -7.65 13.24 -29.10
C LEU A 84 -7.85 14.12 -30.34
N TRP A 85 -8.43 15.31 -30.18
CA TRP A 85 -8.55 16.27 -31.27
C TRP A 85 -7.17 16.70 -31.78
N LEU A 86 -6.26 17.08 -30.87
CA LEU A 86 -4.90 17.47 -31.20
C LEU A 86 -4.12 16.33 -31.87
N TYR A 87 -4.26 15.10 -31.36
CA TYR A 87 -3.64 13.92 -31.95
C TYR A 87 -4.07 13.69 -33.40
N ARG A 88 -5.36 13.89 -33.70
CA ARG A 88 -5.89 13.71 -35.05
C ARG A 88 -5.53 14.85 -36.02
N HIS A 89 -5.35 16.06 -35.51
CA HIS A 89 -5.25 17.27 -36.35
C HIS A 89 -3.87 17.94 -36.37
N SER A 90 -2.88 17.48 -35.61
CA SER A 90 -1.54 18.07 -35.60
C SER A 90 -0.42 17.05 -35.85
N ARG A 91 0.33 17.20 -36.96
CA ARG A 91 1.50 16.35 -37.30
C ARG A 91 2.73 16.64 -36.43
N LEU A 92 2.90 17.88 -35.97
CA LEU A 92 4.02 18.36 -35.13
C LEU A 92 4.01 17.82 -33.67
N SER A 93 3.09 16.93 -33.33
CA SER A 93 2.64 16.70 -31.95
C SER A 93 2.69 15.24 -31.47
N GLN A 94 3.14 14.29 -32.30
CA GLN A 94 3.04 12.87 -31.94
C GLN A 94 3.90 12.46 -30.73
N THR A 95 4.89 13.24 -30.30
CA THR A 95 5.82 12.84 -29.22
C THR A 95 5.81 13.74 -27.97
N LYS A 96 5.71 15.07 -28.10
CA LYS A 96 5.82 16.00 -26.95
C LYS A 96 4.50 16.42 -26.29
N ASN A 97 3.35 16.27 -26.96
CA ASN A 97 2.06 16.71 -26.43
C ASN A 97 1.24 15.58 -25.79
N ILE A 98 1.61 14.32 -26.07
CA ILE A 98 1.09 13.14 -25.37
C ILE A 98 1.53 13.19 -23.92
N SER A 99 2.79 13.48 -23.60
CA SER A 99 3.27 13.47 -22.19
C SER A 99 2.58 14.50 -21.29
N ALA A 100 2.30 15.71 -21.77
CA ALA A 100 1.64 16.75 -20.98
C ALA A 100 0.15 16.46 -20.73
N ASN A 101 -0.58 15.96 -21.73
CA ASN A 101 -1.99 15.60 -21.57
C ASN A 101 -2.17 14.28 -20.82
N PHE A 102 -1.27 13.31 -21.03
CA PHE A 102 -1.25 12.02 -20.35
C PHE A 102 -0.81 12.17 -18.88
N GLY A 103 0.09 13.12 -18.56
CA GLY A 103 0.44 13.47 -17.19
C GLY A 103 -0.74 14.03 -16.39
N GLY A 104 -1.55 14.90 -17.00
CA GLY A 104 -2.81 15.39 -16.40
C GLY A 104 -3.88 14.31 -16.24
N LEU A 105 -3.96 13.37 -17.19
CA LEU A 105 -4.89 12.23 -17.15
C LEU A 105 -4.48 11.16 -16.14
N LEU A 106 -3.18 10.90 -15.99
CA LEU A 106 -2.63 10.05 -14.94
C LEU A 106 -2.85 10.72 -13.59
N ALA A 107 -2.53 12.00 -13.44
CA ALA A 107 -2.82 12.75 -12.22
C ALA A 107 -4.31 12.74 -11.85
N ALA A 108 -5.20 12.81 -12.85
CA ALA A 108 -6.65 12.66 -12.67
C ALA A 108 -7.04 11.26 -12.17
N ALA A 109 -6.48 10.20 -12.76
CA ALA A 109 -6.71 8.83 -12.32
C ALA A 109 -6.18 8.58 -10.90
N PHE A 110 -5.03 9.16 -10.54
CA PHE A 110 -4.45 9.08 -9.20
C PHE A 110 -5.20 9.96 -8.16
N SER A 111 -5.83 11.06 -8.59
CA SER A 111 -6.51 12.00 -7.67
C SER A 111 -7.99 11.75 -7.46
N MET A 112 -8.67 11.15 -8.45
CA MET A 112 -9.98 10.53 -8.24
C MET A 112 -9.91 9.43 -7.17
N GLY A 113 -8.68 8.98 -6.87
CA GLY A 113 -8.29 8.23 -5.70
C GLY A 113 -8.74 8.81 -4.35
N CYS A 114 -8.38 10.00 -3.85
CA CYS A 114 -8.39 10.19 -2.38
C CYS A 114 -9.32 11.23 -1.74
N PRO A 115 -9.96 10.83 -0.61
CA PRO A 115 -9.40 10.69 0.72
C PRO A 115 -9.47 9.23 1.19
N VAL A 116 -10.11 8.35 0.41
CA VAL A 116 -10.34 6.95 0.80
C VAL A 116 -9.72 5.96 -0.20
N CYS A 117 -9.66 6.27 -1.49
CA CYS A 117 -9.09 5.38 -2.52
C CYS A 117 -7.67 5.77 -2.96
N GLY A 118 -7.15 6.93 -2.56
CA GLY A 118 -5.71 7.12 -2.50
C GLY A 118 -5.20 6.25 -1.37
N ALA A 119 -5.93 5.99 -0.28
CA ALA A 119 -5.49 4.99 0.69
C ALA A 119 -5.45 3.61 0.04
N PHE A 120 -6.44 3.24 -0.78
CA PHE A 120 -6.43 1.99 -1.54
C PHE A 120 -5.35 1.92 -2.62
N LEU A 121 -5.16 2.96 -3.44
CA LEU A 121 -4.15 3.02 -4.50
C LEU A 121 -2.75 3.21 -3.94
N LEU A 122 -2.55 4.13 -2.98
CA LEU A 122 -1.35 4.29 -2.16
C LEU A 122 -1.04 2.97 -1.46
N SER A 123 -2.00 2.31 -0.80
CA SER A 123 -1.77 0.96 -0.22
C SER A 123 -1.50 -0.12 -1.27
N ALA A 124 -2.09 -0.02 -2.48
CA ALA A 124 -1.81 -0.93 -3.60
C ALA A 124 -0.41 -0.67 -4.20
N ILE A 125 0.12 0.55 -4.10
CA ILE A 125 1.52 0.92 -4.39
C ILE A 125 2.41 0.95 -3.13
N GLY A 126 1.95 0.39 -1.99
CA GLY A 126 2.73 0.22 -0.76
C GLY A 126 2.84 1.43 0.18
N VAL A 127 2.23 2.56 -0.13
CA VAL A 127 2.14 3.77 0.71
C VAL A 127 0.89 3.69 1.61
N ALA A 128 0.85 2.70 2.49
CA ALA A 128 -0.17 2.68 3.55
C ALA A 128 0.15 3.80 4.57
N GLY A 129 -0.76 4.76 4.75
CA GLY A 129 -0.58 5.88 5.69
C GLY A 129 -0.16 7.22 5.08
N GLY A 130 0.11 7.30 3.76
CA GLY A 130 0.53 8.55 3.11
C GLY A 130 -0.44 9.72 3.28
N LEU A 131 -1.71 9.45 3.58
CA LEU A 131 -2.76 10.46 3.78
C LEU A 131 -2.83 10.99 5.21
N ALA A 132 -2.35 10.22 6.19
CA ALA A 132 -2.25 10.67 7.57
C ALA A 132 -1.11 11.68 7.75
N VAL A 133 -0.15 11.70 6.83
CA VAL A 133 0.92 12.70 6.75
C VAL A 133 0.41 14.03 6.18
N PHE A 134 -0.67 14.01 5.39
CA PHE A 134 -1.25 15.20 4.80
C PHE A 134 -2.23 15.89 5.76
N PRO A 135 -2.04 17.18 6.07
CA PRO A 135 -2.84 17.92 7.05
C PRO A 135 -4.35 18.01 6.69
N LEU A 136 -4.72 17.79 5.43
CA LEU A 136 -6.09 17.78 4.91
C LEU A 136 -6.51 16.39 4.41
N GLN A 137 -5.90 15.30 4.92
CA GLN A 137 -6.33 13.91 4.73
C GLN A 137 -6.49 13.50 3.25
N GLY A 138 -5.74 14.12 2.33
CA GLY A 138 -5.75 13.82 0.89
C GLY A 138 -6.46 14.84 0.02
N LEU A 139 -7.05 15.90 0.58
CA LEU A 139 -7.64 17.00 -0.19
C LEU A 139 -6.56 17.77 -0.99
N GLU A 140 -5.33 17.79 -0.53
CA GLU A 140 -4.17 18.39 -1.21
C GLU A 140 -3.90 17.74 -2.55
N LEU A 141 -4.02 16.41 -2.63
CA LEU A 141 -3.84 15.65 -3.85
C LEU A 141 -4.95 15.96 -4.86
N LYS A 142 -6.17 16.24 -4.38
CA LYS A 142 -7.28 16.71 -5.23
C LYS A 142 -7.04 18.10 -5.77
N PHE A 143 -6.56 19.03 -4.95
CA PHE A 143 -6.18 20.35 -5.42
C PHE A 143 -5.03 20.30 -6.42
N LEU A 144 -3.98 19.52 -6.14
CA LEU A 144 -2.85 19.33 -7.05
C LEU A 144 -3.31 18.79 -8.40
N SER A 145 -4.16 17.76 -8.41
CA SER A 145 -4.67 17.23 -9.67
C SER A 145 -5.63 18.15 -10.39
N LEU A 146 -6.45 18.91 -9.66
CA LEU A 146 -7.29 19.92 -10.27
C LEU A 146 -6.44 20.98 -10.97
N ILE A 147 -5.36 21.44 -10.33
CA ILE A 147 -4.38 22.36 -10.92
C ILE A 147 -3.72 21.75 -12.16
N LEU A 148 -3.26 20.49 -12.08
CA LEU A 148 -2.64 19.80 -13.21
C LEU A 148 -3.61 19.58 -14.38
N LEU A 149 -4.87 19.23 -14.11
CA LEU A 149 -5.92 19.07 -15.13
C LEU A 149 -6.28 20.39 -15.79
N ILE A 150 -6.46 21.45 -15.00
CA ILE A 150 -6.72 22.80 -15.52
C ILE A 150 -5.51 23.25 -16.37
N GLY A 151 -4.30 23.08 -15.87
CA GLY A 151 -3.07 23.41 -16.60
C GLY A 151 -2.92 22.65 -17.91
N SER A 152 -3.16 21.33 -17.88
CA SER A 152 -3.18 20.46 -19.06
C SER A 152 -4.21 20.90 -20.09
N LEU A 153 -5.44 21.20 -19.65
CA LEU A 153 -6.52 21.66 -20.52
C LEU A 153 -6.20 23.02 -21.14
N LEU A 154 -5.70 23.98 -20.35
CA LEU A 154 -5.29 25.30 -20.85
C LEU A 154 -4.15 25.19 -21.85
N TYR A 155 -3.17 24.32 -21.59
CA TYR A 155 -2.10 24.02 -22.53
C TYR A 155 -2.65 23.43 -23.83
N GLY A 156 -3.52 22.42 -23.76
CA GLY A 156 -4.18 21.82 -24.91
C GLY A 156 -4.94 22.86 -25.74
N ILE A 157 -5.75 23.69 -25.09
CA ILE A 157 -6.51 24.77 -25.73
C ILE A 157 -5.59 25.81 -26.40
N SER A 158 -4.47 26.16 -25.76
CA SER A 158 -3.50 27.09 -26.36
C SER A 158 -2.91 26.53 -27.67
N LYS A 159 -2.68 25.21 -27.73
CA LYS A 159 -2.20 24.52 -28.94
C LYS A 159 -3.26 24.39 -30.00
N VAL A 160 -4.52 24.16 -29.61
CA VAL A 160 -5.67 24.19 -30.53
C VAL A 160 -5.76 25.57 -31.19
N LYS A 161 -5.64 26.66 -30.40
CA LYS A 161 -5.62 28.03 -30.95
C LYS A 161 -4.46 28.26 -31.93
N ALA A 162 -3.26 27.82 -31.57
CA ALA A 162 -2.09 27.92 -32.45
C ALA A 162 -2.29 27.14 -33.77
N ALA A 163 -2.93 25.97 -33.71
CA ALA A 163 -3.25 25.18 -34.90
C ALA A 163 -4.31 25.85 -35.80
N ILE A 164 -5.22 26.66 -35.24
CA ILE A 164 -6.29 27.33 -35.99
C ILE A 164 -5.81 28.63 -36.66
N HIS A 165 -4.86 29.35 -36.07
CA HIS A 165 -4.40 30.66 -36.56
C HIS A 165 -3.10 30.63 -37.37
N CYS A 166 -2.53 29.46 -37.63
CA CYS A 166 -1.39 29.37 -38.52
C CYS A 166 -1.85 29.47 -39.98
N LYS A 167 -1.44 30.54 -40.68
CA LYS A 167 -1.70 30.74 -42.12
C LYS A 167 -0.66 30.08 -43.03
N GLU A 168 0.50 29.68 -42.51
CA GLU A 168 1.62 29.12 -43.28
C GLU A 168 2.24 27.88 -42.61
N CYS A 169 1.42 27.03 -41.98
CA CYS A 169 1.90 25.75 -41.48
C CYS A 169 1.73 24.67 -42.57
N ASN A 170 2.81 24.35 -43.29
CA ASN A 170 2.87 23.26 -44.29
C ASN A 170 2.51 21.86 -43.74
N ASP A 171 2.35 21.73 -42.41
CA ASP A 171 2.14 20.48 -41.69
C ASP A 171 0.74 20.30 -41.07
N ILE A 172 -0.20 21.23 -41.33
CA ILE A 172 -1.58 21.14 -40.85
C ILE A 172 -2.49 20.85 -42.05
N SER A 173 -3.21 19.74 -42.02
CA SER A 173 -4.26 19.45 -42.99
C SER A 173 -5.39 20.48 -42.80
N HIS A 174 -5.36 21.57 -43.56
CA HIS A 174 -6.48 22.50 -43.68
C HIS A 174 -7.59 21.86 -44.51
N ASN A 175 -8.33 20.91 -43.93
CA ASN A 175 -9.66 20.57 -44.42
C ASN A 175 -10.69 21.54 -43.82
N LEU A 176 -10.46 22.83 -44.05
CA LEU A 176 -11.50 23.86 -44.01
C LEU A 176 -12.08 24.00 -45.42
N LYS A 177 -12.67 22.92 -45.95
CA LYS A 177 -13.62 23.06 -47.07
C LYS A 177 -15.03 22.88 -46.52
N SER A 178 -15.61 24.03 -46.21
CA SER A 178 -17.00 24.35 -46.47
C SER A 178 -17.55 23.52 -47.65
N SER A 179 -18.61 22.77 -47.38
CA SER A 179 -19.69 22.42 -48.30
C SER A 179 -19.61 23.10 -49.68
N VAL A 180 -19.03 22.45 -50.69
CA VAL A 180 -19.48 22.47 -52.10
C VAL A 180 -18.92 21.21 -52.79
N ALA A 181 -19.83 20.49 -53.43
CA ALA A 181 -19.69 19.34 -54.33
C ALA A 181 -18.31 19.04 -54.93
N LYS A 182 -17.87 17.78 -54.84
CA LYS A 182 -17.52 16.93 -56.00
C LYS A 182 -17.32 15.48 -55.59
N GLN A 183 -18.08 14.60 -56.24
CA GLN A 183 -17.94 13.15 -56.23
C GLN A 183 -16.56 12.72 -56.75
N GLY A 184 -16.08 11.57 -56.26
CA GLY A 184 -15.06 10.77 -56.93
C GLY A 184 -13.65 10.89 -56.35
N ALA A 185 -13.32 10.04 -55.38
CA ALA A 185 -12.04 9.33 -55.27
C ALA A 185 -11.98 8.61 -53.91
N GLN A 186 -12.16 7.30 -53.99
CA GLN A 186 -12.19 6.33 -52.91
C GLN A 186 -10.84 6.29 -52.15
N LYS A 187 -10.72 7.00 -51.04
CA LYS A 187 -9.71 6.69 -50.01
C LYS A 187 -10.39 5.88 -48.92
N ARG A 188 -9.99 4.61 -48.78
CA ARG A 188 -10.44 3.69 -47.72
C ARG A 188 -10.33 4.38 -46.36
N PHE A 189 -11.47 4.84 -45.86
CA PHE A 189 -11.67 5.14 -44.46
C PHE A 189 -11.49 3.82 -43.69
N VAL A 190 -10.41 3.70 -42.93
CA VAL A 190 -10.35 2.70 -41.86
C VAL A 190 -11.18 3.26 -40.71
N ILE A 191 -12.50 3.09 -40.83
CA ILE A 191 -13.42 3.22 -39.71
C ILE A 191 -13.03 2.08 -38.78
N LEU A 192 -12.29 2.34 -37.71
CA LEU A 192 -12.24 1.41 -36.60
C LEU A 192 -13.68 1.28 -36.10
N PRO A 193 -14.35 0.13 -36.31
CA PRO A 193 -15.75 -0.03 -35.94
C PRO A 193 -15.88 0.25 -34.44
N LEU A 194 -17.00 0.83 -34.03
CA LEU A 194 -17.29 1.14 -32.62
C LEU A 194 -17.08 -0.09 -31.71
N GLN A 195 -17.29 -1.28 -32.28
CA GLN A 195 -16.97 -2.58 -31.70
C GLN A 195 -15.48 -2.73 -31.34
N ASN A 196 -14.54 -2.26 -32.17
CA ASN A 196 -13.11 -2.34 -31.88
C ASN A 196 -12.70 -1.35 -30.79
N ILE A 197 -13.30 -0.15 -30.72
CA ILE A 197 -13.05 0.77 -29.60
C ILE A 197 -13.59 0.17 -28.31
N PHE A 198 -14.78 -0.43 -28.34
CA PHE A 198 -15.33 -1.17 -27.20
C PHE A 198 -14.44 -2.36 -26.82
N VAL A 199 -13.97 -3.16 -27.78
CA VAL A 199 -13.08 -4.31 -27.56
C VAL A 199 -11.71 -3.87 -27.05
N PHE A 200 -11.11 -2.78 -27.54
CA PHE A 200 -9.85 -2.26 -26.99
C PHE A 200 -10.02 -1.65 -25.60
N SER A 201 -11.18 -1.02 -25.33
CA SER A 201 -11.52 -0.53 -23.99
C SER A 201 -11.74 -1.69 -23.02
N LEU A 202 -12.46 -2.73 -23.44
CA LEU A 202 -12.70 -3.95 -22.67
C LEU A 202 -11.40 -4.74 -22.48
N ALA A 203 -10.56 -4.86 -23.51
CA ALA A 203 -9.26 -5.52 -23.47
C ALA A 203 -8.27 -4.75 -22.59
N GLY A 204 -8.31 -3.41 -22.58
CA GLY A 204 -7.59 -2.58 -21.62
C GLY A 204 -8.10 -2.80 -20.19
N LEU A 205 -9.41 -2.89 -20.00
CA LEU A 205 -10.05 -3.17 -18.71
C LEU A 205 -9.74 -4.59 -18.22
N PHE A 206 -9.66 -5.57 -19.12
CA PHE A 206 -9.23 -6.94 -18.83
C PHE A 206 -7.73 -7.05 -18.60
N LEU A 207 -6.88 -6.30 -19.31
CA LEU A 207 -5.44 -6.24 -19.04
C LEU A 207 -5.15 -5.59 -17.69
N VAL A 208 -5.86 -4.52 -17.35
CA VAL A 208 -5.82 -3.91 -16.01
C VAL A 208 -6.35 -4.90 -14.96
N ASN A 209 -7.44 -5.62 -15.24
CA ASN A 209 -7.94 -6.67 -14.35
C ASN A 209 -6.94 -7.83 -14.19
N GLN A 210 -6.25 -8.26 -15.25
CA GLN A 210 -5.22 -9.32 -15.19
C GLN A 210 -3.92 -8.85 -14.51
N LEU A 211 -3.54 -7.57 -14.66
CA LEU A 211 -2.45 -6.94 -13.91
C LEU A 211 -2.78 -6.78 -12.42
N LEU A 212 -4.03 -6.45 -12.09
CA LEU A 212 -4.49 -6.39 -10.71
C LEU A 212 -4.58 -7.79 -10.11
N MET A 213 -5.04 -8.80 -10.86
CA MET A 213 -5.06 -10.20 -10.42
C MET A 213 -3.65 -10.79 -10.26
N SER A 214 -2.66 -10.40 -11.08
CA SER A 214 -1.26 -10.83 -10.90
C SER A 214 -0.61 -10.18 -9.68
N GLN A 215 -0.99 -8.94 -9.34
CA GLN A 215 -0.62 -8.27 -8.09
C GLN A 215 -1.33 -8.89 -6.88
N VAL A 216 -2.58 -9.35 -7.03
CA VAL A 216 -3.35 -10.09 -6.02
C VAL A 216 -2.76 -11.49 -5.81
N ALA A 217 -2.38 -12.20 -6.87
CA ALA A 217 -1.70 -13.51 -6.78
C ALA A 217 -0.31 -13.40 -6.13
N ALA A 218 0.42 -12.32 -6.41
CA ALA A 218 1.70 -12.01 -5.75
C ALA A 218 1.53 -11.57 -4.28
N THR A 219 0.34 -11.10 -3.87
CA THR A 219 -0.01 -10.82 -2.47
C THR A 219 -0.67 -12.00 -1.74
N MET A 220 -1.01 -13.07 -2.46
CA MET A 220 -1.49 -14.35 -1.90
C MET A 220 -0.37 -15.40 -1.72
N GLY A 221 0.91 -14.99 -1.77
CA GLY A 221 2.02 -15.84 -1.32
C GLY A 221 2.46 -16.96 -2.27
N MET A 222 2.06 -16.93 -3.55
CA MET A 222 2.63 -17.83 -4.57
C MET A 222 3.49 -17.04 -5.56
N THR A 223 4.76 -16.82 -5.21
CA THR A 223 5.92 -17.23 -6.04
C THR A 223 7.22 -16.67 -5.48
N SER A 224 8.18 -17.59 -5.41
CA SER A 224 9.55 -17.46 -4.92
C SER A 224 10.40 -16.50 -5.76
N ASN A 225 11.48 -16.01 -5.15
CA ASN A 225 12.54 -15.11 -5.66
C ASN A 225 12.28 -13.60 -5.63
N LYS A 226 12.52 -12.97 -4.47
CA LYS A 226 12.66 -11.51 -4.33
C LYS A 226 13.91 -11.13 -3.54
N GLY A 227 15.08 -11.21 -4.18
CA GLY A 227 16.31 -10.57 -3.68
C GLY A 227 16.72 -9.33 -4.48
N PHE A 228 16.53 -9.33 -5.80
CA PHE A 228 17.13 -8.32 -6.68
C PHE A 228 16.18 -7.20 -7.08
N VAL A 229 14.92 -7.51 -7.35
CA VAL A 229 13.93 -6.52 -7.84
C VAL A 229 13.41 -5.62 -6.71
N ALA A 230 13.28 -6.13 -5.48
CA ALA A 230 12.85 -5.35 -4.32
C ALA A 230 13.86 -4.25 -3.94
N LYS A 231 15.16 -4.55 -4.08
CA LYS A 231 16.26 -3.61 -3.79
C LYS A 231 16.41 -2.52 -4.86
N LEU A 232 16.01 -2.78 -6.11
CA LEU A 232 16.12 -1.84 -7.22
C LEU A 232 14.95 -0.84 -7.30
N LEU A 233 13.79 -1.16 -6.71
CA LEU A 233 12.56 -0.36 -6.83
C LEU A 233 12.19 0.44 -5.57
N GLY A 234 12.99 0.38 -4.49
CA GLY A 234 12.71 1.14 -3.26
C GLY A 234 11.35 0.81 -2.63
N ILE A 235 10.86 -0.42 -2.83
CA ILE A 235 9.54 -0.86 -2.37
C ILE A 235 9.58 -1.04 -0.86
N GLN A 236 8.81 -0.24 -0.13
CA GLN A 236 8.65 -0.46 1.31
C GLN A 236 7.95 -1.78 1.58
N THR A 237 8.50 -2.58 2.50
CA THR A 237 7.93 -3.88 2.86
C THR A 237 6.64 -3.64 3.64
N LYS A 238 5.50 -4.01 3.04
CA LYS A 238 4.15 -3.94 3.63
C LYS A 238 4.11 -4.54 5.04
N SER A 239 3.23 -4.05 5.91
CA SER A 239 2.94 -4.67 7.20
C SER A 239 2.48 -6.11 7.02
N THR A 240 2.98 -7.00 7.87
CA THR A 240 2.81 -8.45 7.75
C THR A 240 2.24 -9.03 9.03
N TYR A 241 1.76 -10.26 8.97
CA TYR A 241 1.51 -11.09 10.15
C TYR A 241 2.69 -12.02 10.38
N THR A 242 3.91 -11.51 10.22
CA THR A 242 5.15 -12.27 10.41
C THR A 242 6.21 -11.44 11.13
N ILE A 243 7.00 -12.09 11.99
CA ILE A 243 8.14 -11.48 12.69
C ILE A 243 9.39 -12.34 12.46
N ILE A 244 10.53 -11.69 12.24
CA ILE A 244 11.81 -12.38 12.15
C ILE A 244 12.33 -12.65 13.56
N ALA A 245 12.56 -13.92 13.87
CA ALA A 245 13.16 -14.30 15.15
C ALA A 245 13.92 -15.62 15.04
N PRO A 246 14.80 -15.94 16.01
CA PRO A 246 15.50 -17.21 16.05
C PRO A 246 14.56 -18.41 16.11
N LYS A 247 14.94 -19.46 15.39
CA LYS A 247 14.34 -20.80 15.44
C LYS A 247 15.44 -21.81 15.67
N ILE A 248 15.21 -22.75 16.60
CA ILE A 248 16.18 -23.81 16.86
C ILE A 248 16.40 -24.69 15.63
N ASN A 249 17.65 -24.99 15.35
CA ASN A 249 18.05 -25.87 14.26
C ASN A 249 17.85 -27.35 14.67
N PRO A 250 17.82 -28.29 13.70
CA PRO A 250 17.70 -29.72 13.99
C PRO A 250 18.81 -30.30 14.88
N ASP A 251 19.94 -29.60 15.01
CA ASP A 251 21.03 -29.97 15.91
C ASP A 251 20.71 -29.75 17.41
N GLY A 252 19.61 -29.07 17.71
CA GLY A 252 19.17 -28.76 19.07
C GLY A 252 20.08 -27.78 19.83
N LYS A 253 21.02 -27.12 19.16
CA LYS A 253 22.06 -26.28 19.78
C LYS A 253 22.18 -24.91 19.16
N THR A 254 22.04 -24.80 17.84
CA THR A 254 22.16 -23.54 17.12
C THR A 254 20.80 -23.04 16.68
N THR A 255 20.74 -21.79 16.24
CA THR A 255 19.52 -21.15 15.76
C THR A 255 19.71 -20.52 14.39
N SER A 256 18.63 -20.47 13.63
CA SER A 256 18.54 -19.72 12.37
C SER A 256 17.37 -18.75 12.43
N LEU A 257 17.50 -17.60 11.75
CA LEU A 257 16.42 -16.63 11.64
C LEU A 257 15.32 -17.18 10.75
N PHE A 258 14.09 -17.05 11.23
CA PHE A 258 12.89 -17.57 10.60
C PHE A 258 11.77 -16.53 10.67
N GLU A 259 10.93 -16.47 9.64
CA GLU A 259 9.72 -15.66 9.62
C GLU A 259 8.58 -16.39 10.34
N TRP A 260 8.38 -16.08 11.62
CA TRP A 260 7.30 -16.66 12.42
C TRP A 260 5.98 -15.95 12.13
N PRO A 261 4.87 -16.68 11.87
CA PRO A 261 3.56 -16.05 11.80
C PRO A 261 3.18 -15.45 13.16
N THR A 262 2.48 -14.33 13.16
CA THR A 262 1.99 -13.62 14.37
C THR A 262 0.46 -13.59 14.40
N ILE A 263 -0.09 -13.20 15.54
CA ILE A 263 -1.53 -13.01 15.73
C ILE A 263 -1.89 -11.54 15.47
N THR A 264 -1.00 -10.63 15.84
CA THR A 264 -1.16 -9.19 15.63
C THR A 264 -0.28 -8.70 14.48
N GLU A 265 -0.66 -7.59 13.84
CA GLU A 265 0.03 -7.02 12.68
C GLU A 265 1.38 -6.38 13.04
N VAL A 266 2.43 -6.75 12.31
CA VAL A 266 3.78 -6.22 12.42
C VAL A 266 3.92 -5.04 11.45
N SER A 267 4.43 -3.92 11.96
CA SER A 267 4.56 -2.67 11.20
C SER A 267 5.43 -2.86 9.96
N ALA A 268 5.05 -2.18 8.87
CA ALA A 268 5.86 -2.08 7.67
C ALA A 268 7.23 -1.43 7.98
N ASN A 269 8.27 -1.81 7.23
CA ASN A 269 9.54 -1.09 7.32
C ASN A 269 9.38 0.29 6.66
N PRO A 270 9.60 1.40 7.38
CA PRO A 270 9.36 2.74 6.86
C PRO A 270 10.45 3.24 5.90
N ASN A 271 11.50 2.45 5.64
CA ASN A 271 12.63 2.72 4.73
C ASN A 271 13.07 4.20 4.73
N SER A 272 13.28 4.77 5.92
CA SER A 272 13.64 6.18 6.10
C SER A 272 15.09 6.48 5.68
N GLY A 273 15.87 5.44 5.39
CA GLY A 273 17.31 5.51 5.17
C GLY A 273 18.11 5.34 6.46
N ASN A 274 17.45 5.24 7.62
CA ASN A 274 18.06 4.88 8.89
C ASN A 274 17.62 3.47 9.29
N ALA A 275 18.43 2.47 8.92
CA ALA A 275 18.09 1.06 9.11
C ALA A 275 17.78 0.70 10.57
N LEU A 276 18.47 1.28 11.55
CA LEU A 276 18.20 1.01 12.96
C LEU A 276 16.89 1.65 13.44
N ALA A 277 16.59 2.87 12.99
CA ALA A 277 15.30 3.50 13.29
C ALA A 277 14.14 2.74 12.63
N ASP A 278 14.34 2.29 11.40
CA ASP A 278 13.37 1.49 10.65
C ASP A 278 13.12 0.13 11.32
N ALA A 279 14.17 -0.55 11.75
CA ALA A 279 14.07 -1.81 12.48
C ALA A 279 13.29 -1.65 13.79
N LYS A 280 13.44 -0.53 14.50
CA LYS A 280 12.65 -0.24 15.72
C LYS A 280 11.16 -0.14 15.42
N VAL A 281 10.78 0.51 14.33
CA VAL A 281 9.36 0.62 13.93
C VAL A 281 8.76 -0.75 13.63
N VAL A 282 9.52 -1.63 12.99
CA VAL A 282 9.06 -2.99 12.63
C VAL A 282 8.99 -3.89 13.87
N MET A 283 10.06 -3.95 14.64
CA MET A 283 10.24 -4.97 15.69
C MET A 283 9.61 -4.58 17.02
N ILE A 284 9.52 -3.30 17.34
CA ILE A 284 8.99 -2.83 18.63
C ILE A 284 7.49 -2.54 18.47
N ALA A 285 6.68 -3.47 18.98
CA ALA A 285 5.24 -3.33 19.00
C ALA A 285 4.78 -2.16 19.88
N THR A 286 3.66 -1.53 19.52
CA THR A 286 3.04 -0.43 20.28
C THR A 286 1.54 -0.68 20.44
N GLY A 287 0.93 0.00 21.41
CA GLY A 287 -0.49 -0.15 21.72
C GLY A 287 -0.83 -1.38 22.57
N LYS A 288 -2.13 -1.65 22.70
CA LYS A 288 -2.66 -2.82 23.41
C LYS A 288 -3.13 -3.87 22.40
N PRO A 289 -2.58 -5.10 22.41
CA PRO A 289 -3.09 -6.15 21.55
C PRO A 289 -4.48 -6.62 22.03
N PHE A 290 -5.35 -7.00 21.09
CA PHE A 290 -6.76 -7.32 21.39
C PHE A 290 -6.97 -8.48 22.37
N TYR A 291 -5.98 -9.38 22.51
CA TYR A 291 -6.06 -10.53 23.40
C TYR A 291 -5.58 -10.23 24.82
N ALA A 292 -4.86 -9.12 25.03
CA ALA A 292 -4.24 -8.84 26.31
C ALA A 292 -5.26 -8.38 27.36
N PRO A 293 -5.09 -8.79 28.64
CA PRO A 293 -5.85 -8.25 29.76
C PRO A 293 -5.77 -6.72 29.85
N ASP A 294 -6.70 -6.11 30.60
CA ASP A 294 -6.86 -4.65 30.59
C ASP A 294 -5.64 -3.84 31.00
N ASP A 295 -4.82 -4.39 31.87
CA ASP A 295 -3.62 -3.78 32.42
C ASP A 295 -2.33 -4.26 31.73
N VAL A 296 -2.42 -4.84 30.53
CA VAL A 296 -1.28 -5.34 29.77
C VAL A 296 -1.26 -4.73 28.37
N ALA A 297 -0.20 -3.98 28.05
CA ALA A 297 0.00 -3.33 26.75
C ALA A 297 1.48 -3.38 26.35
N PHE A 298 1.75 -3.27 25.04
CA PHE A 298 3.13 -3.19 24.54
C PHE A 298 3.84 -1.92 25.00
N ASP A 299 3.09 -0.83 25.20
CA ASP A 299 3.62 0.47 25.63
C ASP A 299 4.13 0.49 27.08
N ASP A 300 3.81 -0.54 27.89
CA ASP A 300 4.29 -0.70 29.26
C ASP A 300 4.95 -2.09 29.45
N PRO A 301 6.14 -2.29 28.88
CA PRO A 301 6.76 -3.61 28.79
C PRO A 301 7.19 -4.17 30.15
N ILE A 302 7.48 -3.30 31.13
CA ILE A 302 7.89 -3.71 32.49
C ILE A 302 6.69 -4.25 33.26
N ASN A 303 5.56 -3.52 33.25
CA ASN A 303 4.34 -4.01 33.87
C ASN A 303 3.83 -5.26 33.13
N ALA A 304 3.82 -5.25 31.80
CA ALA A 304 3.42 -6.42 31.00
C ALA A 304 4.21 -7.67 31.36
N GLN A 305 5.54 -7.58 31.50
CA GLN A 305 6.38 -8.71 31.94
C GLN A 305 5.91 -9.27 33.29
N LYS A 306 5.69 -8.38 34.27
CA LYS A 306 5.24 -8.78 35.60
C LYS A 306 3.87 -9.46 35.55
N LYS A 307 2.94 -8.90 34.80
CA LYS A 307 1.55 -9.40 34.69
C LYS A 307 1.48 -10.72 33.96
N TRP A 308 2.17 -10.86 32.83
CA TRP A 308 2.31 -12.14 32.14
C TRP A 308 2.92 -13.19 33.07
N GLY A 309 3.96 -12.85 33.84
CA GLY A 309 4.61 -13.78 34.76
C GLY A 309 3.70 -14.35 35.85
N VAL A 310 2.69 -13.62 36.31
CA VAL A 310 1.72 -14.12 37.32
C VAL A 310 0.95 -15.34 36.81
N PHE A 311 0.62 -15.36 35.52
CA PHE A 311 -0.15 -16.44 34.90
C PHE A 311 0.61 -17.77 34.84
N GLU A 312 1.94 -17.76 34.98
CA GLU A 312 2.75 -18.98 35.04
C GLU A 312 2.27 -19.92 36.16
N THR A 313 1.88 -19.35 37.31
CA THR A 313 1.45 -20.11 38.48
C THR A 313 -0.05 -20.04 38.74
N SER A 314 -0.74 -18.98 38.29
CA SER A 314 -2.16 -18.80 38.58
C SER A 314 -3.08 -19.56 37.62
N ILE A 315 -2.61 -19.92 36.42
CA ILE A 315 -3.38 -20.69 35.43
C ILE A 315 -2.96 -22.15 35.48
N LYS A 316 -3.92 -23.04 35.74
CA LYS A 316 -3.73 -24.49 35.65
C LYS A 316 -4.30 -25.00 34.33
N LEU A 317 -3.49 -25.73 33.57
CA LEU A 317 -3.87 -26.29 32.27
C LEU A 317 -4.42 -27.72 32.43
N SER A 318 -5.26 -28.15 31.47
CA SER A 318 -5.61 -29.58 31.33
C SER A 318 -4.39 -30.40 30.91
N THR A 319 -4.49 -31.73 30.93
CA THR A 319 -3.40 -32.63 30.49
C THR A 319 -2.98 -32.38 29.04
N GLU A 320 -3.95 -32.18 28.14
CA GLU A 320 -3.73 -31.91 26.72
C GLU A 320 -3.09 -30.53 26.52
N GLN A 321 -3.62 -29.52 27.21
CA GLN A 321 -3.09 -28.16 27.19
C GLN A 321 -1.66 -28.10 27.75
N GLU A 322 -1.38 -28.83 28.83
CA GLU A 322 -0.05 -28.91 29.44
C GLU A 322 0.94 -29.58 28.48
N THR A 323 0.53 -30.62 27.74
CA THR A 323 1.38 -31.24 26.70
C THR A 323 1.79 -30.22 25.63
N ARG A 324 0.82 -29.44 25.14
CA ARG A 324 1.07 -28.37 24.16
C ARG A 324 1.96 -27.28 24.73
N TYR A 325 1.69 -26.83 25.96
CA TYR A 325 2.51 -25.86 26.67
C TYR A 325 3.96 -26.33 26.81
N GLN A 326 4.19 -27.58 27.22
CA GLN A 326 5.53 -28.16 27.35
C GLN A 326 6.26 -28.20 26.01
N LYS A 327 5.58 -28.51 24.90
CA LYS A 327 6.15 -28.42 23.54
C LYS A 327 6.64 -27.00 23.25
N LEU A 328 5.79 -26.00 23.42
CA LEU A 328 6.13 -24.59 23.13
C LEU A 328 7.39 -24.14 23.90
N ILE A 329 7.48 -24.42 25.20
CA ILE A 329 8.58 -23.93 26.04
C ILE A 329 9.85 -24.77 25.99
N SER A 330 9.76 -26.03 25.54
CA SER A 330 10.90 -26.97 25.54
C SER A 330 11.51 -27.18 24.15
N THR A 331 10.77 -26.96 23.07
CA THR A 331 11.25 -27.27 21.71
C THR A 331 11.13 -26.11 20.73
N MET A 332 10.28 -25.11 20.98
CA MET A 332 10.04 -24.04 20.01
C MET A 332 10.58 -22.68 20.48
N MET A 333 10.32 -22.33 21.74
CA MET A 333 10.68 -21.02 22.27
C MET A 333 12.05 -21.03 22.94
N THR A 334 12.96 -20.21 22.42
CA THR A 334 14.32 -20.06 22.91
C THR A 334 14.47 -18.84 23.85
N CYS A 335 15.52 -18.84 24.65
CA CYS A 335 15.99 -17.72 25.47
C CYS A 335 17.33 -17.21 24.94
N SER A 336 17.40 -16.86 23.66
CA SER A 336 18.66 -16.63 22.95
C SER A 336 19.47 -15.42 23.44
N TYR A 337 18.84 -14.36 23.99
CA TYR A 337 19.56 -13.10 24.24
C TYR A 337 20.15 -12.95 25.65
N CYS A 338 19.69 -13.75 26.61
CA CYS A 338 20.12 -13.64 28.01
C CYS A 338 20.74 -14.94 28.54
N CYS A 339 20.50 -16.07 27.88
CA CYS A 339 20.95 -17.38 28.33
C CYS A 339 21.50 -18.20 27.15
N GLY A 340 22.47 -19.04 27.45
CA GLY A 340 23.16 -19.86 26.45
C GLY A 340 24.51 -19.28 26.06
N SER A 341 25.10 -19.90 25.05
CA SER A 341 26.40 -19.53 24.48
C SER A 341 26.29 -19.50 22.96
N ALA A 342 27.29 -18.93 22.30
CA ALA A 342 27.47 -18.96 20.85
C ALA A 342 27.00 -20.27 20.19
N ASN A 343 27.42 -21.41 20.75
CA ASN A 343 27.18 -22.73 20.15
C ASN A 343 26.12 -23.56 20.91
N ASN A 344 25.34 -22.94 21.79
CA ASN A 344 24.32 -23.63 22.57
C ASN A 344 23.19 -22.68 23.02
N VAL A 345 22.04 -22.77 22.37
CA VAL A 345 20.82 -22.05 22.73
C VAL A 345 20.17 -22.62 23.99
N THR A 346 19.65 -21.77 24.85
CA THR A 346 18.85 -22.20 26.00
C THR A 346 17.36 -22.19 25.66
N MET A 347 16.64 -23.26 25.98
CA MET A 347 15.18 -23.31 25.83
C MET A 347 14.47 -22.57 26.96
N ASN A 348 13.30 -22.00 26.68
CA ASN A 348 12.56 -21.18 27.62
C ASN A 348 12.25 -21.89 28.95
N LYS A 349 11.93 -23.18 28.91
CA LYS A 349 11.71 -24.03 30.09
C LYS A 349 12.89 -24.04 31.06
N ASN A 350 14.11 -23.92 30.54
CA ASN A 350 15.34 -24.08 31.32
C ASN A 350 15.83 -22.76 31.93
N CYS A 351 15.07 -21.66 31.78
CA CYS A 351 15.47 -20.34 32.23
C CYS A 351 14.57 -19.84 33.39
N GLY A 352 15.20 -19.36 34.46
CA GLY A 352 14.53 -18.84 35.66
C GLY A 352 14.24 -17.34 35.67
N CYS A 353 14.63 -16.60 34.62
CA CYS A 353 14.51 -15.14 34.58
C CYS A 353 13.06 -14.67 34.44
N ALA A 354 12.79 -13.41 34.81
CA ALA A 354 11.45 -12.83 34.73
C ALA A 354 10.88 -12.83 33.31
N HIS A 355 11.72 -12.68 32.27
CA HIS A 355 11.31 -12.78 30.86
C HIS A 355 10.79 -14.18 30.52
N ALA A 356 11.50 -15.22 30.94
CA ALA A 356 11.10 -16.59 30.66
C ALA A 356 9.79 -16.92 31.39
N LYS A 357 9.65 -16.49 32.65
CA LYS A 357 8.40 -16.58 33.42
C LYS A 357 7.24 -15.87 32.71
N ALA A 358 7.47 -14.66 32.20
CA ALA A 358 6.48 -13.90 31.45
C ALA A 358 6.01 -14.65 30.19
N VAL A 359 6.93 -15.19 29.39
CA VAL A 359 6.57 -15.99 28.20
C VAL A 359 5.78 -17.24 28.58
N ARG A 360 6.16 -17.93 29.65
CA ARG A 360 5.43 -19.11 30.13
C ARG A 360 4.02 -18.76 30.57
N GLY A 361 3.85 -17.69 31.32
CA GLY A 361 2.51 -17.20 31.70
C GLY A 361 1.69 -16.70 30.51
N PHE A 362 2.31 -16.05 29.53
CA PHE A 362 1.69 -15.73 28.24
C PHE A 362 1.16 -17.00 27.56
N TYR A 363 1.97 -18.05 27.43
CA TYR A 363 1.50 -19.30 26.82
C TYR A 363 0.36 -19.95 27.59
N ARG A 364 0.43 -20.01 28.93
CA ARG A 364 -0.69 -20.54 29.72
C ARG A 364 -1.97 -19.76 29.43
N PHE A 365 -1.91 -18.43 29.46
CA PHE A 365 -3.05 -17.57 29.13
C PHE A 365 -3.57 -17.80 27.71
N MET A 366 -2.69 -17.83 26.71
CA MET A 366 -3.08 -17.96 25.31
C MET A 366 -3.64 -19.35 25.00
N ILE A 367 -3.09 -20.41 25.57
CA ILE A 367 -3.62 -21.77 25.41
C ILE A 367 -5.03 -21.87 26.02
N THR A 368 -5.23 -21.31 27.22
CA THR A 368 -6.54 -21.36 27.89
C THR A 368 -7.60 -20.56 27.15
N ASN A 369 -7.29 -19.37 26.63
CA ASN A 369 -8.29 -18.46 26.06
C ASN A 369 -8.41 -18.53 24.53
N PHE A 370 -7.35 -18.96 23.84
CA PHE A 370 -7.23 -18.91 22.39
C PHE A 370 -6.58 -20.16 21.77
N GLY A 371 -6.39 -21.24 22.56
CA GLY A 371 -5.71 -22.44 22.10
C GLY A 371 -6.30 -23.04 20.83
N ASP A 372 -7.64 -23.09 20.72
CA ASP A 372 -8.31 -23.67 19.55
C ASP A 372 -8.31 -22.75 18.32
N LYS A 373 -7.84 -21.50 18.46
CA LYS A 373 -7.88 -20.48 17.39
C LYS A 373 -6.54 -20.27 16.70
N TYR A 374 -5.43 -20.47 17.42
CA TYR A 374 -4.10 -20.13 16.90
C TYR A 374 -3.15 -21.33 16.95
N SER A 375 -2.29 -21.44 15.93
CA SER A 375 -1.27 -22.49 15.85
C SER A 375 -0.12 -22.29 16.83
N ASP A 376 0.71 -23.31 17.03
CA ASP A 376 1.90 -23.21 17.88
C ASP A 376 2.88 -22.15 17.35
N GLU A 377 3.07 -22.11 16.04
CA GLU A 377 3.94 -21.14 15.37
C GLU A 377 3.42 -19.72 15.52
N GLN A 378 2.10 -19.52 15.46
CA GLN A 378 1.48 -18.21 15.70
C GLN A 378 1.68 -17.74 17.13
N LEU A 379 1.55 -18.64 18.11
CA LEU A 379 1.82 -18.33 19.51
C LEU A 379 3.29 -18.00 19.74
N VAL A 380 4.21 -18.73 19.10
CA VAL A 380 5.64 -18.46 19.19
C VAL A 380 5.99 -17.12 18.56
N GLY A 381 5.52 -16.83 17.35
CA GLY A 381 5.74 -15.52 16.72
C GLY A 381 5.14 -14.38 17.53
N GLU A 382 3.94 -14.55 18.06
CA GLU A 382 3.34 -13.54 18.94
C GLU A 382 4.13 -13.33 20.23
N SER A 383 4.68 -14.40 20.83
CA SER A 383 5.56 -14.28 21.99
C SER A 383 6.87 -13.53 21.65
N HIS A 384 7.37 -13.64 20.42
CA HIS A 384 8.53 -12.89 19.94
C HIS A 384 8.25 -11.39 19.84
N ARG A 385 6.99 -10.97 19.62
CA ARG A 385 6.62 -9.55 19.71
C ARG A 385 6.82 -8.98 21.11
N TRP A 386 6.51 -9.76 22.14
CA TRP A 386 6.80 -9.39 23.53
C TRP A 386 8.29 -9.44 23.83
N TYR A 387 8.99 -10.44 23.29
CA TYR A 387 10.44 -10.56 23.42
C TYR A 387 11.20 -9.38 22.81
N ALA A 388 10.74 -8.80 21.70
CA ALA A 388 11.32 -7.59 21.13
C ALA A 388 11.25 -6.38 22.06
N LEU A 389 10.27 -6.32 22.98
CA LEU A 389 10.20 -5.26 23.99
C LEU A 389 11.15 -5.50 25.16
N TRP A 390 11.37 -6.76 25.52
CA TRP A 390 12.22 -7.14 26.66
C TRP A 390 13.70 -7.31 26.31
N TYR A 391 13.98 -7.67 25.06
CA TYR A 391 15.31 -7.85 24.50
C TYR A 391 15.48 -7.07 23.19
N PRO A 392 15.28 -5.75 23.19
CA PRO A 392 15.23 -4.96 21.97
C PRO A 392 16.54 -5.02 21.19
N LYS A 393 17.69 -5.01 21.87
CA LYS A 393 18.99 -5.06 21.20
C LYS A 393 19.15 -6.31 20.32
N GLY A 394 19.01 -7.50 20.90
CA GLY A 394 19.19 -8.76 20.18
C GLY A 394 18.15 -8.98 19.08
N MET A 395 16.88 -8.65 19.33
CA MET A 395 15.83 -8.75 18.31
C MET A 395 16.04 -7.78 17.14
N LEU A 396 16.60 -6.59 17.39
CA LEU A 396 16.96 -5.63 16.35
C LEU A 396 18.19 -6.09 15.56
N GLU A 397 19.22 -6.62 16.23
CA GLU A 397 20.38 -7.24 15.57
C GLU A 397 19.94 -8.33 14.58
N ASP A 398 19.08 -9.25 15.04
CA ASP A 398 18.59 -10.35 14.22
C ASP A 398 17.79 -9.87 13.00
N TYR A 399 16.90 -8.90 13.19
CA TYR A 399 16.16 -8.29 12.09
C TYR A 399 17.09 -7.61 11.08
N LEU A 400 18.08 -6.86 11.56
CA LEU A 400 19.06 -6.17 10.72
C LEU A 400 19.93 -7.17 9.95
N LEU A 401 20.32 -8.29 10.57
CA LEU A 401 21.04 -9.38 9.91
C LEU A 401 20.22 -10.01 8.79
N ALA A 402 18.96 -10.38 9.06
CA ALA A 402 18.09 -10.99 8.06
C ALA A 402 17.78 -10.06 6.88
N THR A 403 17.75 -8.74 7.12
CA THR A 403 17.45 -7.73 6.09
C THR A 403 18.69 -7.21 5.36
N GLY A 404 19.88 -7.69 5.72
CA GLY A 404 21.15 -7.29 5.10
C GLY A 404 21.63 -5.88 5.50
N ASN A 405 21.23 -5.42 6.68
CA ASN A 405 21.63 -4.14 7.29
C ASN A 405 22.43 -4.35 8.59
N ASP A 406 23.18 -5.45 8.69
CA ASP A 406 23.97 -5.90 9.85
C ASP A 406 25.05 -4.90 10.30
N SER A 407 25.40 -3.93 9.47
CA SER A 407 26.31 -2.83 9.84
C SER A 407 25.66 -1.73 10.68
N ALA A 408 24.32 -1.68 10.75
CA ALA A 408 23.58 -0.62 11.44
C ALA A 408 23.57 -0.77 12.97
N LEU A 409 23.90 -1.95 13.48
CA LEU A 409 24.02 -2.25 14.90
C LEU A 409 25.10 -3.32 15.09
N PRO A 410 26.11 -3.11 15.96
CA PRO A 410 27.14 -4.13 16.22
C PRO A 410 26.51 -5.42 16.71
N HIS A 411 26.97 -6.55 16.17
CA HIS A 411 26.52 -7.87 16.58
C HIS A 411 27.30 -8.38 17.78
N GLU A 412 26.58 -8.86 18.80
CA GLU A 412 27.16 -9.59 19.93
C GLU A 412 26.70 -11.04 19.90
N SER A 413 27.64 -11.96 20.19
CA SER A 413 27.30 -13.37 20.27
C SER A 413 26.33 -13.66 21.40
N HIS A 414 25.30 -14.43 21.08
CA HIS A 414 24.26 -14.83 22.01
C HIS A 414 23.78 -16.25 21.68
N GLY A 415 22.88 -16.79 22.50
CA GLY A 415 22.50 -18.20 22.53
C GLY A 415 22.13 -18.77 21.16
N GLY A 416 22.99 -19.64 20.63
CA GLY A 416 22.80 -20.34 19.36
C GLY A 416 23.20 -19.57 18.10
N ALA A 417 23.68 -18.33 18.24
CA ALA A 417 24.03 -17.43 17.13
C ALA A 417 25.44 -17.64 16.56
N GLY A 418 26.18 -18.68 16.96
CA GLY A 418 27.57 -18.87 16.54
C GLY A 418 28.55 -17.89 17.18
N SER A 419 29.85 -18.12 16.95
CA SER A 419 30.94 -17.35 17.57
C SER A 419 31.09 -15.93 17.01
N ASP A 420 30.60 -15.69 15.80
CA ASP A 420 30.51 -14.37 15.15
C ASP A 420 29.23 -13.61 15.53
N GLY A 421 28.36 -14.23 16.33
CA GLY A 421 27.09 -13.67 16.80
C GLY A 421 26.02 -13.54 15.71
N ARG A 422 26.16 -14.29 14.63
CA ARG A 422 25.23 -14.33 13.51
C ARG A 422 24.50 -15.67 13.44
N HIS A 423 23.20 -15.65 13.68
CA HIS A 423 22.35 -16.80 13.36
C HIS A 423 22.47 -17.19 11.88
N GLY A 424 22.27 -18.47 11.60
CA GLY A 424 22.04 -18.90 10.22
C GLY A 424 20.82 -18.18 9.63
N ILE A 425 20.80 -17.93 8.33
CA ILE A 425 19.59 -17.44 7.65
C ILE A 425 18.90 -18.68 7.06
N ALA A 426 17.72 -19.04 7.58
CA ALA A 426 16.94 -20.13 7.01
C ALA A 426 16.52 -19.73 5.59
N ARG A 427 16.95 -20.50 4.58
CA ARG A 427 16.60 -20.27 3.17
C ARG A 427 15.26 -20.88 2.80
#